data_AF-A0A392RKP5-F1
#
_entry.id   AF-A0A392RKP5-F1
#
_cell.length_a   1.000
_cell.length_b   1.000
_cell.length_c   1.000
_cell.angle_alpha   90.00
_cell.angle_beta   90.00
_cell.angle_gamma   90.00
#
_symmetry.space_group_name_H-M   'P 1'
#
loop_
_entity.id
_entity.type
_entity.pdbx_description
1 polymer ?
#
loop_
_entity_poly.entity_id
_entity_poly.type
_entity_poly.pdbx_seq_one_letter_code
_entity_poly.pdbx_strand_id
1 'polypeptide(L)'
;MMEAFRAGGDFHSRTAMNMYPYIREAVERKEVLLEWHPQPGEDKPPVPLLKDKFGSERRKAKMLNFSIAYGKTPVGLAKDWRVR
;
A
#
# COMPACT_ATOMS: atom_id res chain seq x y z
N MET A 1 11.58 3.94 5.10
CA MET A 1 11.11 4.92 4.07
C MET A 1 12.19 5.17 3.01
N MET A 2 13.43 5.48 3.39
CA MET A 2 14.55 5.65 2.44
C MET A 2 14.78 4.42 1.55
N GLU A 3 14.69 3.21 2.08
CA GLU A 3 14.79 1.97 1.31
C GLU A 3 13.66 1.81 0.29
N ALA A 4 12.43 2.18 0.64
CA ALA A 4 11.31 2.18 -0.29
C ALA A 4 11.57 3.17 -1.44
N PHE A 5 12.18 4.33 -1.14
CA PHE A 5 12.55 5.31 -2.16
C PHE A 5 13.58 4.78 -3.15
N ARG A 6 14.58 4.05 -2.65
CA ARG A 6 15.60 3.41 -3.49
C ARG A 6 15.04 2.23 -4.30
N ALA A 7 14.16 1.43 -3.70
CA ALA A 7 13.55 0.28 -4.35
C ALA A 7 12.50 0.67 -5.42
N GLY A 8 11.93 1.88 -5.33
CA GLY A 8 10.84 2.31 -6.20
C GLY A 8 9.55 1.52 -6.01
N GLY A 9 8.63 1.67 -6.97
CA GLY A 9 7.33 1.00 -6.98
C GLY A 9 6.27 1.69 -6.12
N ASP A 10 5.34 0.92 -5.57
CA ASP A 10 4.14 1.35 -4.87
C ASP A 10 4.40 1.57 -3.36
N PHE A 11 4.82 2.80 -3.06
CA PHE A 11 5.02 3.28 -1.69
C PHE A 11 3.79 3.16 -0.80
N HIS A 12 2.60 3.34 -1.36
CA HIS A 12 1.36 3.29 -0.58
C HIS A 12 1.05 1.86 -0.16
N SER A 13 1.30 0.88 -1.04
CA SER A 13 1.18 -0.54 -0.72
C SER A 13 2.22 -0.98 0.31
N ARG A 14 3.47 -0.51 0.21
CA ARG A 14 4.49 -0.76 1.26
C ARG A 14 4.10 -0.15 2.61
N THR A 15 3.49 1.03 2.60
CA THR A 15 2.98 1.68 3.81
C THR A 15 1.82 0.86 4.39
N ALA A 16 0.92 0.32 3.55
CA ALA A 16 -0.16 -0.55 3.99
C ALA A 16 0.37 -1.83 4.67
N MET A 17 1.45 -2.45 4.17
CA MET A 17 2.09 -3.61 4.84
C MET A 17 2.65 -3.28 6.23
N ASN A 18 3.04 -2.02 6.48
CA ASN A 18 3.50 -1.59 7.80
C ASN A 18 2.33 -1.24 8.73
N MET A 19 1.20 -0.78 8.18
CA MET A 19 0.01 -0.44 8.96
C MET A 19 -0.83 -1.65 9.33
N TYR A 20 -0.85 -2.69 8.49
CA TYR A 20 -1.79 -3.81 8.60
C TYR A 20 -1.04 -5.15 8.54
N PRO A 21 -0.82 -5.84 9.69
CA PRO A 21 -0.08 -7.10 9.73
C PRO A 21 -0.63 -8.19 8.79
N TYR A 22 -1.95 -8.31 8.67
CA TYR A 22 -2.57 -9.30 7.77
C TYR A 22 -2.26 -9.05 6.28
N ILE A 23 -2.00 -7.80 5.88
CA ILE A 23 -1.58 -7.49 4.50
C ILE A 23 -0.15 -7.95 4.28
N ARG A 24 0.74 -7.72 5.26
CA ARG A 24 2.12 -8.24 5.20
C ARG A 24 2.11 -9.76 5.09
N GLU A 25 1.35 -10.44 5.93
CA GLU A 25 1.23 -11.90 5.89
C GLU A 25 0.72 -12.41 4.53
N ALA A 26 -0.27 -11.73 3.93
CA ALA A 26 -0.78 -12.09 2.61
C ALA A 26 0.29 -11.96 1.51
N VAL A 27 1.17 -10.96 1.59
CA VAL A 27 2.32 -10.81 0.67
C VAL A 27 3.36 -11.92 0.92
N GLU A 28 3.69 -12.19 2.19
CA GLU A 28 4.67 -13.24 2.57
C GLU A 28 4.21 -14.64 2.16
N ARG A 29 2.90 -14.91 2.25
CA ARG A 29 2.26 -16.15 1.78
C ARG A 29 2.04 -16.19 0.27
N LYS A 30 2.42 -15.14 -0.47
CA LYS A 30 2.23 -15.00 -1.93
C LYS A 30 0.76 -15.08 -2.36
N GLU A 31 -0.18 -14.73 -1.49
CA GLU A 31 -1.60 -14.62 -1.83
C GLU A 31 -1.92 -13.34 -2.62
N VAL A 32 -1.04 -12.34 -2.49
CA VAL A 32 -1.04 -11.11 -3.29
C VAL A 32 0.37 -10.71 -3.67
N LEU A 33 0.50 -9.97 -4.76
CA LEU A 33 1.75 -9.36 -5.19
C LEU A 33 1.83 -7.89 -4.76
N LEU A 34 2.97 -7.48 -4.24
CA LEU A 34 3.24 -6.06 -3.99
C LEU A 34 3.47 -5.31 -5.31
N GLU A 35 4.31 -5.88 -6.18
CA GLU A 35 4.61 -5.41 -7.53
C GLU A 35 4.48 -6.57 -8.50
N TRP A 36 4.15 -6.27 -9.75
CA TRP A 36 4.19 -7.24 -10.83
C TRP A 36 4.81 -6.61 -12.08
N HIS A 37 5.73 -7.35 -12.68
CA HIS A 37 6.46 -6.95 -13.89
C HIS A 37 6.21 -8.02 -14.96
N PRO A 38 5.20 -7.82 -15.83
CA PRO A 38 4.81 -8.83 -16.82
C PRO A 38 5.99 -9.16 -17.75
N GLN A 39 6.17 -10.44 -18.02
CA GLN A 39 7.06 -10.93 -19.07
C GLN A 39 6.31 -11.02 -20.41
N PRO A 40 7.02 -11.07 -21.56
CA PRO A 40 6.37 -11.28 -22.86
C PRO A 40 5.46 -12.52 -22.84
N GLY A 41 4.19 -12.32 -23.18
CA GLY A 41 3.17 -13.38 -23.15
C GLY A 41 2.35 -13.48 -21.85
N GLU A 42 2.61 -12.63 -20.84
CA GLU A 42 1.78 -12.55 -19.64
C GLU A 42 0.80 -11.37 -19.68
N ASP A 43 -0.50 -11.67 -19.78
CA ASP A 43 -1.56 -10.63 -19.82
C ASP A 43 -2.09 -10.22 -18.44
N LYS A 44 -1.90 -11.08 -17.42
CA LYS A 44 -2.42 -10.84 -16.06
C LYS A 44 -1.49 -11.42 -15.00
N PRO A 45 -1.45 -10.83 -13.78
CA PRO A 45 -0.64 -11.36 -12.70
C PRO A 45 -1.16 -12.73 -12.24
N PRO A 46 -0.28 -13.62 -11.72
CA PRO A 46 -0.68 -14.95 -11.27
C PRO A 46 -1.57 -14.93 -10.02
N VAL A 47 -1.49 -13.86 -9.23
CA VAL A 47 -2.37 -13.57 -8.10
C VAL A 47 -2.68 -12.07 -8.07
N PRO A 48 -3.75 -11.60 -7.40
CA PRO A 48 -4.09 -10.18 -7.35
C PRO A 48 -2.95 -9.31 -6.81
N LEU A 49 -2.85 -8.08 -7.28
CA LEU A 49 -1.96 -7.11 -6.64
C LEU A 49 -2.56 -6.66 -5.30
N LEU A 50 -1.71 -6.29 -4.36
CA LEU A 50 -2.11 -5.74 -3.06
C LEU A 50 -3.04 -4.54 -3.25
N LYS A 51 -2.72 -3.65 -4.20
CA LYS A 51 -3.53 -2.46 -4.50
C LYS A 51 -4.95 -2.80 -4.97
N ASP A 52 -5.16 -3.98 -5.55
CA ASP A 52 -6.44 -4.43 -6.07
C ASP A 52 -7.25 -5.19 -4.99
N LYS A 53 -6.60 -6.09 -4.22
CA LYS A 53 -7.26 -6.84 -3.13
C LYS A 53 -7.53 -6.01 -1.88
N PHE A 54 -6.57 -5.17 -1.47
CA PHE A 54 -6.60 -4.36 -0.23
C PHE A 54 -6.69 -2.85 -0.54
N GLY A 55 -7.53 -2.49 -1.51
CA GLY A 55 -7.62 -1.12 -2.01
C GLY A 55 -8.06 -0.08 -0.96
N SER A 56 -8.86 -0.47 0.04
CA SER A 56 -9.32 0.44 1.10
C SER A 56 -8.21 0.80 2.08
N GLU A 57 -7.43 -0.18 2.50
CA GLU A 57 -6.25 -0.04 3.34
C GLU A 57 -5.17 0.76 2.62
N ARG A 58 -4.93 0.46 1.33
CA ARG A 58 -4.02 1.23 0.51
C ARG A 58 -4.45 2.69 0.37
N ARG A 59 -5.75 2.98 0.24
CA ARG A 59 -6.26 4.36 0.23
C ARG A 59 -5.95 5.08 1.54
N LYS A 60 -6.13 4.43 2.69
CA LYS A 60 -5.75 5.00 3.99
C LYS A 60 -4.25 5.25 4.07
N ALA A 61 -3.41 4.28 3.66
CA ALA A 61 -1.97 4.43 3.59
C ALA A 61 -1.51 5.56 2.65
N LYS A 62 -2.18 5.73 1.50
CA LYS A 62 -1.97 6.87 0.60
C LYS A 62 -2.27 8.20 1.28
N MET A 63 -3.41 8.31 1.96
CA MET A 63 -3.77 9.50 2.71
C MET A 63 -2.76 9.80 3.81
N LEU A 64 -2.28 8.78 4.54
CA LEU A 64 -1.24 8.95 5.56
C LEU A 64 0.05 9.53 4.97
N ASN A 65 0.55 8.95 3.87
CA ASN A 65 1.79 9.41 3.24
C ASN A 65 1.72 10.87 2.82
N PHE A 66 0.63 11.28 2.15
CA PHE A 66 0.45 12.69 1.78
C PHE A 66 0.22 13.58 3.00
N SER A 67 -0.49 13.10 4.02
CA SER A 67 -0.74 13.86 5.25
C SER A 67 0.56 14.18 5.98
N ILE A 68 1.49 13.22 6.07
CA ILE A 68 2.82 13.45 6.63
C ILE A 68 3.58 14.48 5.77
N ALA A 69 3.57 14.31 4.45
CA ALA A 69 4.29 15.20 3.53
C ALA A 69 3.80 16.66 3.60
N TYR A 70 2.49 16.87 3.79
CA TYR A 70 1.87 18.20 3.88
C TYR A 70 1.70 18.70 5.32
N GLY A 71 2.24 18.00 6.33
CA GLY A 71 2.14 18.44 7.73
C GLY A 71 0.71 18.47 8.27
N LYS A 72 -0.20 17.61 7.79
CA LYS A 72 -1.57 17.52 8.29
C LYS A 72 -1.58 17.02 9.73
N THR A 73 -2.42 17.63 10.56
CA THR A 73 -2.56 17.24 11.97
C THR A 73 -3.23 15.86 12.10
N PRO A 74 -2.98 15.14 13.22
CA PRO A 74 -3.68 13.89 13.51
C PRO A 74 -5.21 14.03 13.49
N VAL A 75 -5.74 15.15 14.02
CA VAL A 75 -7.18 15.45 13.99
C VAL A 75 -7.69 15.62 12.56
N GLY A 76 -6.92 16.27 11.69
CA GLY A 76 -7.27 16.40 10.27
C GLY A 76 -7.31 15.05 9.56
N LEU A 77 -6.31 14.19 9.81
CA LEU A 77 -6.27 12.84 9.24
C LEU A 77 -7.42 11.96 9.75
N ALA A 78 -7.76 12.04 11.04
CA ALA A 78 -8.88 11.29 11.62
C ALA A 78 -10.20 11.61 10.93
N LYS A 79 -10.45 12.90 10.64
CA LYS A 79 -11.62 13.36 9.86
C LYS A 79 -11.66 12.73 8.46
N ASP A 80 -10.54 12.73 7.73
CA ASP A 80 -10.46 12.10 6.40
C ASP A 80 -10.76 10.60 6.44
N TRP A 81 -10.27 9.92 7.48
CA TRP A 81 -10.51 8.49 7.71
C TRP A 81 -11.87 8.18 8.30
N ARG A 82 -12.67 9.19 8.64
CA ARG A 82 -13.98 9.07 9.31
C ARG A 82 -13.89 8.26 10.61
N VAL A 83 -12.80 8.45 11.35
CA VAL A 83 -12.59 7.89 12.69
C VAL A 83 -12.62 9.04 13.70
N ARG A 84 -13.17 8.77 14.90
CA ARG A 84 -13.33 9.78 15.96
C ARG A 84 -12.20 9.70 16.97
#